data_AF-A0A448TVV7-F1
#
_entry.id   AF-A0A448TVV7-F1
#
_cell.length_a   1.000
_cell.length_b   1.000
_cell.length_c   1.000
_cell.angle_alpha   90.00
_cell.angle_beta   90.00
_cell.angle_gamma   90.00
#
_symmetry.space_group_name_H-M   'P 1'
#
loop_
_entity.id
_entity.type
_entity.pdbx_description
1 polymer ?
#
loop_
_entity_poly.entity_id
_entity_poly.type
_entity_poly.pdbx_seq_one_letter_code
_entity_poly.pdbx_strand_id
1 'polypeptide(L)'
;MDIRNIFYFKNIVDQYYPNGSTESIDIKMVVDLVKSQLTQINDKNFSEIMIGCFIPDLYPGMGVEEKLFTKLTELMVGEWWRRLGGEYNLPTKKSGTEDVELIIGNNSIICDVKVFRLGRSQKAPNVKDFIKLESIRDWKDNLNNKYIKKGISQNIIGGIITYSSLHEWAQNSAVYKACTTLDMPVIMLPYELLALILKYKDRYCLDDFIEIWNYRGNKLIRSESKSSYWNYINNKLQTLLNLTDNQYYNELNSYQNNIIQAVEEYIKNIKKDIFNNRKRIISEINYIQDIRELKRRFIRDLDKEYNKDAIKSLKYINLFRKF
;
A
#
# COMPACT_ATOMS: atom_id res chain seq x y z
N MET A 1 11.85 13.47 8.65
CA MET A 1 12.20 12.40 7.68
C MET A 1 13.02 12.99 6.54
N ASP A 2 13.86 12.19 5.87
CA ASP A 2 14.53 12.59 4.64
C ASP A 2 13.53 12.62 3.47
N ILE A 3 13.51 13.70 2.69
CA ILE A 3 12.63 13.85 1.52
C ILE A 3 12.85 12.77 0.47
N ARG A 4 14.07 12.24 0.36
CA ARG A 4 14.41 11.14 -0.55
C ARG A 4 13.75 9.82 -0.12
N ASN A 5 13.56 9.63 1.18
CA ASN A 5 12.85 8.46 1.72
C ASN A 5 11.35 8.60 1.47
N ILE A 6 10.78 9.80 1.72
CA ILE A 6 9.35 10.08 1.50
C ILE A 6 8.96 9.79 0.03
N PHE A 7 9.74 10.28 -0.92
CA PHE A 7 9.45 10.11 -2.35
C PHE A 7 10.23 8.96 -3.00
N TYR A 8 10.74 7.98 -2.24
CA TYR A 8 11.61 6.94 -2.77
C TYR A 8 11.02 6.20 -3.98
N PHE A 9 9.84 5.60 -3.82
CA PHE A 9 9.16 4.91 -4.94
C PHE A 9 8.62 5.88 -5.99
N LYS A 10 8.16 7.08 -5.59
CA LYS A 10 7.72 8.09 -6.54
C LYS A 10 8.83 8.44 -7.52
N ASN A 11 10.03 8.72 -7.02
CA ASN A 11 11.20 9.08 -7.83
C ASN A 11 11.60 7.96 -8.79
N ILE A 12 11.52 6.70 -8.35
CA ILE A 12 11.78 5.55 -9.23
C ILE A 12 10.72 5.47 -10.33
N VAL A 13 9.43 5.56 -9.98
CA VAL A 13 8.34 5.48 -10.96
C VAL A 13 8.43 6.62 -11.98
N ASP A 14 8.69 7.86 -11.53
CA ASP A 14 8.83 9.03 -12.40
C ASP A 14 10.03 8.93 -13.35
N GLN A 15 11.09 8.20 -12.98
CA GLN A 15 12.23 7.95 -13.87
C GLN A 15 11.86 7.05 -15.05
N TYR A 16 11.00 6.06 -14.83
CA TYR A 16 10.54 5.14 -15.89
C TYR A 16 9.36 5.70 -16.68
N TYR A 17 8.57 6.59 -16.09
CA TYR A 17 7.41 7.22 -16.73
C TYR A 17 7.51 8.76 -16.70
N PRO A 18 8.53 9.35 -17.32
CA PRO A 18 8.68 10.80 -17.33
C PRO A 18 7.50 11.45 -18.05
N ASN A 19 6.98 12.55 -17.48
CA ASN A 19 5.87 13.34 -18.04
C ASN A 19 4.58 12.54 -18.32
N GLY A 20 4.32 11.45 -17.58
CA GLY A 20 3.13 10.62 -17.77
C GLY A 20 3.21 9.74 -19.04
N SER A 21 4.43 9.34 -19.43
CA SER A 21 4.62 8.32 -20.46
C SER A 21 3.81 7.06 -20.14
N THR A 22 3.27 6.42 -21.17
CA THR A 22 2.49 5.17 -21.04
C THR A 22 3.15 4.00 -21.74
N GLU A 23 4.42 4.15 -22.11
CA GLU A 23 5.21 3.11 -22.76
C GLU A 23 5.36 1.90 -21.84
N SER A 24 5.26 0.70 -22.43
CA SER A 24 5.43 -0.53 -21.66
C SER A 24 6.89 -0.65 -21.20
N ILE A 25 7.09 -0.83 -19.89
CA ILE A 25 8.40 -1.17 -19.32
C ILE A 25 8.42 -2.61 -18.83
N ASP A 26 9.62 -3.17 -18.68
CA ASP A 26 9.80 -4.44 -17.98
C ASP A 26 9.71 -4.24 -16.45
N ILE A 27 8.50 -4.41 -15.90
CA ILE A 27 8.25 -4.29 -14.46
C ILE A 27 9.13 -5.24 -13.66
N LYS A 28 9.42 -6.45 -14.17
CA LYS A 28 10.25 -7.43 -13.44
C LYS A 28 11.68 -6.92 -13.32
N MET A 29 12.25 -6.38 -14.39
CA MET A 29 13.58 -5.77 -14.36
C MET A 29 13.65 -4.63 -13.33
N VAL A 30 12.63 -3.75 -13.29
CA VAL A 30 12.60 -2.66 -12.30
C VAL A 30 12.49 -3.20 -10.87
N VAL A 31 11.64 -4.20 -10.64
CA VAL A 31 11.50 -4.86 -9.33
C VAL A 31 12.82 -5.50 -8.88
N ASP A 32 13.53 -6.21 -9.76
CA ASP A 32 14.80 -6.86 -9.45
C ASP A 32 15.91 -5.83 -9.10
N LEU A 33 15.94 -4.70 -9.82
CA LEU A 33 16.84 -3.57 -9.52
C LEU A 33 16.52 -2.96 -8.15
N VAL A 34 15.25 -2.62 -7.91
CA VAL A 34 14.82 -1.97 -6.66
C VAL A 34 14.99 -2.92 -5.48
N LYS A 35 14.78 -4.23 -5.66
CA LYS A 35 15.06 -5.24 -4.63
C LYS A 35 16.51 -5.16 -4.18
N SER A 36 17.44 -5.11 -5.13
CA SER A 36 18.87 -4.98 -4.85
C SER A 36 19.18 -3.68 -4.11
N GLN A 37 18.59 -2.55 -4.52
CA GLN A 37 18.76 -1.27 -3.83
C GLN A 37 18.23 -1.29 -2.40
N LEU A 38 17.03 -1.83 -2.19
CA LEU A 38 16.41 -1.90 -0.87
C LEU A 38 17.30 -2.67 0.11
N THR A 39 17.97 -3.76 -0.29
CA THR A 39 18.87 -4.52 0.62
C THR A 39 20.03 -3.69 1.18
N GLN A 40 20.42 -2.61 0.50
CA GLN A 40 21.52 -1.73 0.92
C GLN A 40 21.06 -0.59 1.85
N ILE A 41 19.75 -0.38 1.97
CA ILE A 41 19.19 0.66 2.84
C ILE A 41 19.20 0.16 4.29
N ASN A 42 19.65 0.98 5.23
CA ASN A 42 19.57 0.64 6.65
C ASN A 42 18.11 0.65 7.17
N ASP A 43 17.84 -0.04 8.28
CA ASP A 43 16.48 -0.19 8.80
C ASP A 43 15.81 1.15 9.13
N LYS A 44 16.56 2.16 9.58
CA LYS A 44 16.02 3.49 9.87
C LYS A 44 15.45 4.16 8.61
N ASN A 45 16.24 4.23 7.54
CA ASN A 45 15.82 4.82 6.27
C ASN A 45 14.71 3.99 5.62
N PHE A 46 14.79 2.66 5.74
CA PHE A 46 13.74 1.77 5.24
C PHE A 46 12.41 1.99 5.95
N SER A 47 12.42 2.15 7.29
CA SER A 47 11.24 2.54 8.06
C SER A 47 10.68 3.89 7.61
N GLU A 48 11.53 4.88 7.32
CA GLU A 48 11.07 6.17 6.78
C GLU A 48 10.40 6.01 5.40
N ILE A 49 10.99 5.22 4.49
CA ILE A 49 10.38 4.91 3.19
C ILE A 49 8.98 4.30 3.37
N MET A 50 8.86 3.37 4.31
CA MET A 50 7.61 2.65 4.57
C MET A 50 6.52 3.55 5.12
N ILE A 51 6.78 4.29 6.20
CA ILE A 51 5.75 5.14 6.82
C ILE A 51 5.41 6.37 5.96
N GLY A 52 6.32 6.79 5.07
CA GLY A 52 6.08 7.87 4.11
C GLY A 52 5.39 7.42 2.82
N CYS A 53 5.10 6.12 2.66
CA CYS A 53 4.62 5.56 1.40
C CYS A 53 3.14 5.84 1.16
N PHE A 54 2.85 6.81 0.29
CA PHE A 54 1.52 7.10 -0.25
C PHE A 54 1.55 7.11 -1.78
N ILE A 55 0.50 6.60 -2.43
CA ILE A 55 0.39 6.74 -3.89
C ILE A 55 0.33 8.24 -4.21
N PRO A 56 1.19 8.76 -5.11
CA PRO A 56 1.09 10.15 -5.55
C PRO A 56 -0.29 10.46 -6.13
N ASP A 57 -0.96 11.49 -5.59
CA ASP A 57 -2.32 11.87 -5.99
C ASP A 57 -2.46 12.22 -7.47
N LEU A 58 -1.38 12.66 -8.10
CA LEU A 58 -1.34 13.04 -9.51
C LEU A 58 -1.16 11.86 -10.46
N TYR A 59 -0.89 10.64 -9.94
CA TYR A 59 -0.86 9.45 -10.78
C TYR A 59 -2.28 9.09 -11.24
N PRO A 60 -2.51 8.89 -12.55
CA PRO A 60 -3.81 8.47 -13.07
C PRO A 60 -4.28 7.18 -12.40
N GLY A 61 -5.56 7.15 -12.01
CA GLY A 61 -6.18 5.94 -11.45
C GLY A 61 -6.10 4.76 -12.41
N MET A 62 -5.59 3.61 -11.94
CA MET A 62 -5.33 2.41 -12.73
C MET A 62 -4.29 2.60 -13.87
N GLY A 63 -3.51 3.69 -13.81
CA GLY A 63 -2.42 4.02 -14.72
C GLY A 63 -1.24 3.06 -14.63
N VAL A 64 -0.26 3.22 -15.53
CA VAL A 64 0.96 2.40 -15.52
C VAL A 64 1.87 2.76 -14.34
N GLU A 65 1.84 4.03 -13.94
CA GLU A 65 2.58 4.59 -12.81
C GLU A 65 2.08 4.00 -11.49
N GLU A 66 0.75 3.97 -11.29
CA GLU A 66 0.14 3.37 -10.11
C GLU A 66 0.43 1.87 -10.04
N LYS A 67 0.35 1.14 -11.16
CA LYS A 67 0.66 -0.31 -11.19
C LYS A 67 2.10 -0.60 -10.80
N LEU A 68 3.06 0.18 -11.29
CA LEU A 68 4.46 0.01 -10.89
C LEU A 68 4.62 0.38 -9.41
N PHE A 69 4.04 1.52 -8.98
CA PHE A 69 4.11 1.97 -7.60
C PHE A 69 3.59 0.90 -6.63
N THR A 70 2.39 0.36 -6.87
CA THR A 70 1.84 -0.70 -6.03
C THR A 70 2.74 -1.92 -6.01
N LYS A 71 3.31 -2.34 -7.15
CA LYS A 71 4.22 -3.49 -7.20
C LYS A 71 5.51 -3.27 -6.41
N LEU A 72 6.04 -2.04 -6.39
CA LEU A 72 7.19 -1.67 -5.56
C LEU A 72 6.84 -1.64 -4.07
N THR A 73 5.61 -1.24 -3.71
CA THR A 73 5.10 -1.36 -2.34
C THR A 73 4.95 -2.82 -1.90
N GLU A 74 4.50 -3.72 -2.78
CA GLU A 74 4.46 -5.16 -2.49
C GLU A 74 5.87 -5.70 -2.21
N LEU A 75 6.85 -5.32 -3.05
CA LEU A 75 8.26 -5.64 -2.83
C LEU A 75 8.78 -5.10 -1.48
N MET A 76 8.39 -3.88 -1.09
CA MET A 76 8.75 -3.30 0.21
C MET A 76 8.29 -4.17 1.38
N VAL A 77 7.06 -4.68 1.35
CA VAL A 77 6.54 -5.52 2.43
C VAL A 77 7.23 -6.88 2.47
N GLY A 78 7.56 -7.46 1.31
CA GLY A 78 8.43 -8.64 1.25
C GLY A 78 9.81 -8.38 1.85
N GLU A 79 10.43 -7.25 1.52
CA GLU A 79 11.72 -6.85 2.07
C GLU A 79 11.67 -6.59 3.59
N TRP A 80 10.57 -6.03 4.10
CA TRP A 80 10.34 -5.90 5.54
C TRP A 80 10.41 -7.26 6.22
N TRP A 81 9.68 -8.25 5.70
CA TRP A 81 9.70 -9.61 6.24
C TRP A 81 11.08 -10.27 6.17
N ARG A 82 11.80 -10.06 5.06
CA ARG A 82 13.19 -10.54 4.91
C ARG A 82 14.11 -9.95 5.98
N ARG A 83 13.95 -8.67 6.31
CA ARG A 83 14.75 -8.00 7.35
C ARG A 83 14.48 -8.53 8.76
N LEU A 84 13.30 -9.12 8.99
CA LEU A 84 12.97 -9.81 10.24
C LEU A 84 13.56 -11.23 10.30
N GLY A 85 14.17 -11.72 9.22
CA GLY A 85 14.76 -13.06 9.13
C GLY A 85 13.92 -14.09 8.38
N GLY A 86 12.82 -13.68 7.75
CA GLY A 86 11.99 -14.55 6.94
C GLY A 86 12.38 -14.60 5.45
N GLU A 87 11.65 -15.41 4.69
CA GLU A 87 11.72 -15.45 3.23
C GLU A 87 10.39 -14.96 2.63
N TYR A 88 10.37 -14.54 1.36
CA TYR A 88 9.12 -14.15 0.72
C TYR A 88 9.08 -14.51 -0.76
N ASN A 89 7.87 -14.77 -1.26
CA ASN A 89 7.60 -14.83 -2.68
C ASN A 89 6.76 -13.61 -3.10
N LEU A 90 7.10 -13.04 -4.25
CA LEU A 90 6.35 -11.98 -4.89
C LEU A 90 5.71 -12.54 -6.17
N PRO A 91 4.41 -12.91 -6.15
CA PRO A 91 3.73 -13.44 -7.33
C PRO A 91 3.80 -12.47 -8.52
N THR A 92 4.03 -13.01 -9.72
CA THR A 92 4.08 -12.23 -10.95
C THR A 92 2.73 -12.13 -11.65
N LYS A 93 1.76 -12.97 -11.27
CA LYS A 93 0.40 -12.96 -11.81
C LYS A 93 -0.47 -12.03 -10.98
N LYS A 94 -1.38 -11.31 -11.65
CA LYS A 94 -2.24 -10.29 -11.02
C LYS A 94 -3.57 -10.82 -10.50
N SER A 95 -4.04 -11.97 -10.99
CA SER A 95 -5.37 -12.51 -10.67
C SER A 95 -5.27 -13.82 -9.90
N GLY A 96 -6.03 -13.92 -8.81
CA GLY A 96 -6.19 -15.16 -8.06
C GLY A 96 -5.00 -15.52 -7.16
N THR A 97 -4.09 -14.60 -6.90
CA THR A 97 -2.98 -14.77 -5.96
C THR A 97 -2.91 -13.60 -5.01
N GLU A 98 -2.30 -13.85 -3.86
CA GLU A 98 -1.84 -12.85 -2.90
C GLU A 98 -0.85 -11.87 -3.52
N ASP A 99 -0.65 -10.73 -2.85
CA ASP A 99 0.35 -9.74 -3.26
C ASP A 99 1.75 -10.18 -2.86
N VAL A 100 1.90 -10.74 -1.65
CA VAL A 100 3.15 -11.30 -1.14
C VAL A 100 2.84 -12.55 -0.31
N GLU A 101 3.63 -13.60 -0.49
CA GLU A 101 3.67 -14.73 0.44
C GLU A 101 4.86 -14.53 1.38
N LEU A 102 4.60 -14.47 2.70
CA LEU A 102 5.63 -14.36 3.74
C LEU A 102 5.90 -15.75 4.32
N ILE A 103 7.16 -16.18 4.37
CA ILE A 103 7.57 -17.55 4.66
C ILE A 103 8.50 -17.56 5.88
N ILE A 104 8.24 -18.47 6.81
CA ILE A 104 9.13 -18.80 7.93
C ILE A 104 9.12 -20.31 8.16
N GLY A 105 10.25 -20.95 7.86
CA GLY A 105 10.35 -22.41 7.90
C GLY A 105 9.21 -23.05 7.10
N ASN A 106 8.44 -23.92 7.77
CA ASN A 106 7.30 -24.60 7.16
C ASN A 106 5.97 -23.83 7.30
N ASN A 107 6.01 -22.55 7.67
CA ASN A 107 4.82 -21.70 7.77
C ASN A 107 4.81 -20.63 6.68
N SER A 108 3.63 -20.36 6.13
CA SER A 108 3.38 -19.25 5.20
C SER A 108 2.24 -18.36 5.69
N ILE A 109 2.35 -17.06 5.44
CA ILE A 109 1.32 -16.05 5.66
C ILE A 109 0.99 -15.39 4.33
N ILE A 110 -0.31 -15.26 4.05
CA ILE A 110 -0.80 -14.53 2.89
C ILE A 110 -0.82 -13.04 3.19
N CYS A 111 -0.10 -12.23 2.41
CA CYS A 111 -0.11 -10.79 2.59
C CYS A 111 -0.84 -10.08 1.44
N ASP A 112 -1.78 -9.22 1.81
CA ASP A 112 -2.45 -8.25 0.94
C ASP A 112 -1.90 -6.86 1.29
N VAL A 113 -1.28 -6.20 0.31
CA VAL A 113 -0.57 -4.94 0.50
C VAL A 113 -1.42 -3.80 -0.03
N LYS A 114 -1.88 -2.94 0.88
CA LYS A 114 -2.64 -1.75 0.52
C LYS A 114 -1.77 -0.52 0.58
N VAL A 115 -1.91 0.35 -0.39
CA VAL A 115 -1.37 1.70 -0.32
C VAL A 115 -2.39 2.67 -0.90
N PHE A 116 -2.52 3.83 -0.27
CA PHE A 116 -3.60 4.77 -0.56
C PHE A 116 -3.05 6.14 -0.96
N ARG A 117 -3.88 6.88 -1.70
CA ARG A 117 -3.67 8.30 -2.00
C ARG A 117 -4.18 9.13 -0.83
N LEU A 118 -3.48 10.22 -0.52
CA LEU A 118 -3.90 11.14 0.54
C LEU A 118 -5.17 11.92 0.18
N GLY A 119 -5.38 12.22 -1.11
CA GLY A 119 -6.55 12.93 -1.64
C GLY A 119 -7.78 12.06 -1.90
N ARG A 120 -7.83 10.82 -1.36
CA ARG A 120 -9.03 9.97 -1.46
C ARG A 120 -10.23 10.66 -0.78
N SER A 121 -11.42 10.55 -1.37
CA SER A 121 -12.65 11.18 -0.87
C SER A 121 -13.18 10.61 0.46
N GLN A 122 -12.77 9.41 0.83
CA GLN A 122 -13.15 8.75 2.09
C GLN A 122 -11.91 8.54 2.94
N LYS A 123 -12.01 8.86 4.24
CA LYS A 123 -10.94 8.63 5.21
C LYS A 123 -10.58 7.14 5.31
N ALA A 124 -11.57 6.26 5.42
CA ALA A 124 -11.36 4.82 5.45
C ALA A 124 -11.87 4.17 4.14
N PRO A 125 -11.21 3.12 3.64
CA PRO A 125 -11.71 2.36 2.50
C PRO A 125 -13.02 1.63 2.85
N ASN A 126 -13.83 1.33 1.84
CA ASN A 126 -14.96 0.42 2.05
C ASN A 126 -14.42 -0.94 2.51
N VAL A 127 -15.13 -1.61 3.43
CA VAL A 127 -14.68 -2.89 4.00
C VAL A 127 -14.36 -3.91 2.90
N LYS A 128 -15.22 -4.02 1.87
CA LYS A 128 -15.04 -4.90 0.72
C LYS A 128 -13.80 -4.59 -0.15
N ASP A 129 -13.30 -3.36 -0.10
CA ASP A 129 -12.13 -2.92 -0.86
C ASP A 129 -10.85 -3.11 -0.04
N PHE A 130 -10.97 -3.20 1.29
CA PHE A 130 -9.86 -3.42 2.20
C PHE A 130 -9.60 -4.90 2.48
N ILE A 131 -10.64 -5.65 2.87
CA ILE A 131 -10.54 -7.08 3.17
C ILE A 131 -11.58 -7.86 2.37
N LYS A 132 -11.11 -8.87 1.64
CA LYS A 132 -11.92 -9.87 0.95
C LYS A 132 -11.57 -11.24 1.51
N LEU A 133 -12.23 -11.64 2.59
CA LEU A 133 -11.96 -12.91 3.26
C LEU A 133 -12.04 -14.10 2.31
N GLU A 134 -13.01 -14.11 1.38
CA GLU A 134 -13.11 -15.19 0.38
C GLU A 134 -11.88 -15.23 -0.54
N SER A 135 -11.37 -14.08 -0.98
CA SER A 135 -10.13 -14.06 -1.77
C SER A 135 -8.93 -14.59 -0.98
N ILE A 136 -8.84 -14.26 0.32
CA ILE A 136 -7.80 -14.79 1.21
C ILE A 136 -7.92 -16.32 1.36
N ARG A 137 -9.14 -16.88 1.41
CA ARG A 137 -9.36 -18.33 1.40
C ARG A 137 -8.94 -18.96 0.07
N ASP A 138 -9.32 -18.36 -1.05
CA ASP A 138 -8.91 -18.83 -2.38
C ASP A 138 -7.37 -18.85 -2.53
N TRP A 139 -6.70 -17.80 -2.04
CA TRP A 139 -5.23 -17.73 -2.05
C TRP A 139 -4.59 -18.80 -1.16
N LYS A 140 -5.17 -19.07 0.00
CA LYS A 140 -4.76 -20.18 0.87
C LYS A 140 -4.85 -21.52 0.16
N ASP A 141 -5.96 -21.79 -0.51
CA ASP A 141 -6.14 -23.04 -1.25
C ASP A 141 -5.17 -23.14 -2.43
N ASN A 142 -4.90 -22.03 -3.12
CA ASN A 142 -3.89 -21.98 -4.18
C ASN A 142 -2.47 -22.27 -3.67
N LEU A 143 -2.08 -21.70 -2.53
CA LEU A 143 -0.80 -21.99 -1.89
C LEU A 143 -0.71 -23.44 -1.40
N ASN A 144 -1.74 -23.94 -0.73
CA ASN A 144 -1.84 -25.36 -0.34
C ASN A 144 -1.60 -26.28 -1.54
N ASN A 145 -2.35 -26.05 -2.63
CA ASN A 145 -2.22 -26.83 -3.86
C ASN A 145 -0.83 -26.72 -4.50
N LYS A 146 -0.20 -25.53 -4.45
CA LYS A 146 1.17 -25.30 -4.94
C LYS A 146 2.18 -26.12 -4.14
N TYR A 147 2.08 -26.19 -2.81
CA TYR A 147 3.01 -26.94 -1.97
C TYR A 147 2.78 -28.45 -2.02
N ILE A 148 1.52 -28.91 -2.04
CA ILE A 148 1.17 -30.32 -2.25
C ILE A 148 1.78 -30.85 -3.55
N LYS A 149 1.65 -30.11 -4.67
CA LYS A 149 2.24 -30.48 -5.96
C LYS A 149 3.76 -30.56 -5.95
N LYS A 150 4.41 -29.83 -5.04
CA LYS A 150 5.88 -29.86 -4.87
C LYS A 150 6.34 -30.90 -3.84
N GLY A 151 5.43 -31.60 -3.16
CA GLY A 151 5.76 -32.52 -2.07
C GLY A 151 6.35 -31.82 -0.84
N ILE A 152 6.06 -30.53 -0.66
CA ILE A 152 6.55 -29.73 0.47
C ILE A 152 5.44 -29.63 1.51
N SER A 153 5.77 -29.91 2.77
CA SER A 153 4.86 -29.67 3.89
C SER A 153 4.92 -28.19 4.28
N GLN A 154 3.92 -27.42 3.89
CA GLN A 154 3.79 -26.01 4.25
C GLN A 154 2.44 -25.77 4.92
N ASN A 155 2.45 -25.07 6.04
CA ASN A 155 1.28 -24.68 6.81
C ASN A 155 0.95 -23.19 6.56
N ILE A 156 -0.25 -22.90 6.05
CA ILE A 156 -0.68 -21.54 5.76
C ILE A 156 -1.47 -21.02 6.99
N ILE A 157 -0.81 -20.20 7.81
CA ILE A 157 -1.30 -19.85 9.15
C ILE A 157 -2.44 -18.82 9.14
N GLY A 158 -2.54 -18.02 8.08
CA GLY A 158 -3.54 -16.96 8.00
C GLY A 158 -3.17 -15.87 6.99
N GLY A 159 -3.75 -14.69 7.18
CA GLY A 159 -3.50 -13.51 6.36
C GLY A 159 -2.96 -12.32 7.14
N ILE A 160 -2.36 -11.37 6.42
CA ILE A 160 -2.01 -10.04 6.91
C ILE A 160 -2.39 -9.01 5.86
N ILE A 161 -3.04 -7.95 6.32
CA ILE A 161 -3.27 -6.76 5.51
C ILE A 161 -2.34 -5.67 6.02
N THR A 162 -1.44 -5.23 5.15
CA THR A 162 -0.56 -4.10 5.46
C THR A 162 -1.08 -2.86 4.75
N TYR A 163 -0.95 -1.69 5.38
CA TYR A 163 -1.50 -0.47 4.77
C TYR A 163 -0.82 0.82 5.18
N SER A 164 -0.80 1.78 4.27
CA SER A 164 -0.40 3.16 4.58
C SER A 164 -1.33 3.79 5.61
N SER A 165 -0.74 4.44 6.62
CA SER A 165 -1.40 5.05 7.78
C SER A 165 -2.44 6.11 7.38
N LEU A 166 -3.21 6.62 8.36
CA LEU A 166 -4.28 7.63 8.19
C LEU A 166 -5.57 7.14 7.51
N HIS A 167 -5.59 5.89 7.03
CA HIS A 167 -6.71 5.32 6.26
C HIS A 167 -7.59 4.35 7.07
N GLU A 168 -7.61 4.50 8.39
CA GLU A 168 -8.32 3.60 9.30
C GLU A 168 -9.73 4.10 9.67
N TRP A 169 -10.63 3.19 10.04
CA TRP A 169 -11.99 3.51 10.49
C TRP A 169 -11.97 4.24 11.84
N ALA A 170 -12.71 5.35 11.92
CA ALA A 170 -12.83 6.14 13.13
C ALA A 170 -13.64 5.44 14.24
N GLN A 171 -14.55 4.54 13.86
CA GLN A 171 -15.49 3.86 14.73
C GLN A 171 -15.46 2.35 14.50
N ASN A 172 -16.31 1.62 15.22
CA ASN A 172 -16.61 0.20 14.97
C ASN A 172 -16.96 -0.05 13.50
N SER A 173 -16.57 -1.21 12.99
CA SER A 173 -16.67 -1.52 11.57
C SER A 173 -16.62 -3.03 11.34
N ALA A 174 -17.30 -3.47 10.28
CA ALA A 174 -17.28 -4.86 9.84
C ALA A 174 -15.87 -5.37 9.47
N VAL A 175 -14.90 -4.47 9.24
CA VAL A 175 -13.50 -4.86 9.04
C VAL A 175 -12.93 -5.59 10.25
N TYR A 176 -13.22 -5.14 11.48
CA TYR A 176 -12.71 -5.77 12.69
C TYR A 176 -13.35 -7.14 12.88
N LYS A 177 -14.63 -7.28 12.49
CA LYS A 177 -15.32 -8.57 12.48
C LYS A 177 -14.67 -9.55 11.52
N ALA A 178 -14.30 -9.06 10.35
CA ALA A 178 -13.61 -9.86 9.34
C ALA A 178 -12.23 -10.30 9.85
N CYS A 179 -11.46 -9.38 10.44
CA CYS A 179 -10.12 -9.62 10.96
C CYS A 179 -10.08 -10.42 12.29
N THR A 180 -11.22 -10.60 12.96
CA THR A 180 -11.36 -11.44 14.17
C THR A 180 -12.09 -12.75 13.88
N THR A 181 -12.15 -13.16 12.60
CA THR A 181 -12.70 -14.45 12.17
C THR A 181 -11.73 -15.58 12.55
N LEU A 182 -12.22 -16.60 13.26
CA LEU A 182 -11.37 -17.62 13.89
C LEU A 182 -10.86 -18.72 12.94
N ASP A 183 -11.62 -19.04 11.89
CA ASP A 183 -11.26 -20.04 10.88
C ASP A 183 -10.26 -19.52 9.85
N MET A 184 -10.19 -18.20 9.67
CA MET A 184 -9.19 -17.53 8.84
C MET A 184 -8.65 -16.31 9.58
N PRO A 185 -7.66 -16.49 10.48
CA PRO A 185 -7.02 -15.39 11.19
C PRO A 185 -6.38 -14.41 10.20
N VAL A 186 -6.79 -13.14 10.26
CA VAL A 186 -6.21 -12.07 9.44
C VAL A 186 -5.88 -10.88 10.32
N ILE A 187 -4.61 -10.50 10.38
CA ILE A 187 -4.17 -9.32 11.13
C ILE A 187 -4.06 -8.10 10.21
N MET A 188 -4.20 -6.91 10.76
CA MET A 188 -4.05 -5.63 10.09
C MET A 188 -2.87 -4.92 10.72
N LEU A 189 -1.86 -4.58 9.93
CA LEU A 189 -0.70 -3.83 10.41
C LEU A 189 -0.46 -2.60 9.53
N PRO A 190 -0.76 -1.39 9.99
CA PRO A 190 -0.37 -0.19 9.28
C PRO A 190 1.16 -0.04 9.30
N TYR A 191 1.70 0.71 8.35
CA TYR A 191 3.15 0.80 8.12
C TYR A 191 3.98 1.28 9.32
N GLU A 192 3.42 2.09 10.21
CA GLU A 192 4.04 2.47 11.48
C GLU A 192 4.25 1.28 12.43
N LEU A 193 3.35 0.29 12.43
CA LEU A 193 3.54 -0.94 13.20
C LEU A 193 4.61 -1.82 12.57
N LEU A 194 4.67 -1.91 11.23
CA LEU A 194 5.76 -2.62 10.55
C LEU A 194 7.12 -1.99 10.90
N ALA A 195 7.21 -0.67 10.89
CA ALA A 195 8.41 0.08 11.28
C ALA A 195 8.79 -0.16 12.75
N LEU A 196 7.81 -0.20 13.66
CA LEU A 196 8.02 -0.54 15.07
C LEU A 196 8.56 -1.96 15.24
N ILE A 197 7.92 -2.94 14.58
CA ILE A 197 8.31 -4.36 14.61
C ILE A 197 9.73 -4.53 14.07
N LEU A 198 10.09 -3.82 13.01
CA LEU A 198 11.43 -3.83 12.43
C LEU A 198 12.48 -3.21 13.38
N LYS A 199 12.16 -2.07 14.00
CA LYS A 199 13.05 -1.37 14.93
C LYS A 199 13.50 -2.26 16.09
N TYR A 200 12.62 -3.16 16.54
CA TYR A 200 12.83 -4.02 17.68
C TYR A 200 13.05 -5.50 17.31
N LYS A 201 13.38 -5.78 16.04
CA LYS A 201 13.56 -7.14 15.51
C LYS A 201 14.54 -8.03 16.28
N ASP A 202 15.54 -7.43 16.94
CA ASP A 202 16.54 -8.17 17.70
C ASP A 202 16.06 -8.59 19.11
N ARG A 203 14.81 -8.26 19.48
CA ARG A 203 14.23 -8.56 20.81
C ARG A 203 13.32 -9.78 20.83
N TYR A 204 12.97 -10.33 19.67
CA TYR A 204 12.06 -11.46 19.54
C TYR A 204 12.50 -12.33 18.37
N CYS A 205 12.02 -13.58 18.33
CA CYS A 205 12.14 -14.41 17.13
C CYS A 205 10.82 -14.38 16.34
N LEU A 206 10.88 -14.60 15.04
CA LEU A 206 9.69 -14.59 14.20
C LEU A 206 8.67 -15.69 14.58
N ASP A 207 9.11 -16.79 15.20
CA ASP A 207 8.19 -17.81 15.73
C ASP A 207 7.28 -17.24 16.83
N ASP A 208 7.79 -16.37 17.71
CA ASP A 208 6.97 -15.67 18.70
C ASP A 208 6.01 -14.67 18.03
N PHE A 209 6.44 -14.05 16.93
CA PHE A 209 5.60 -13.09 16.20
C PHE A 209 4.40 -13.77 15.53
N ILE A 210 4.57 -14.98 14.97
CA ILE A 210 3.47 -15.70 14.31
C ILE A 210 2.41 -16.21 15.30
N GLU A 211 2.71 -16.30 16.60
CA GLU A 211 1.71 -16.63 17.63
C GLU A 211 0.59 -15.60 17.76
N ILE A 212 0.73 -14.41 17.16
CA ILE A 212 -0.37 -13.45 17.03
C ILE A 212 -1.52 -14.01 16.17
N TRP A 213 -1.26 -14.94 15.25
CA TRP A 213 -2.32 -15.58 14.45
C TRP A 213 -3.04 -16.71 15.18
N ASN A 214 -2.56 -17.15 16.35
CA ASN A 214 -3.16 -18.21 17.13
C ASN A 214 -4.43 -17.75 17.88
N TYR A 215 -5.45 -17.30 17.15
CA TYR A 215 -6.66 -16.68 17.71
C TYR A 215 -7.39 -17.58 18.70
N ARG A 216 -7.40 -18.91 18.45
CA ARG A 216 -8.03 -19.89 19.35
C ARG A 216 -7.25 -20.03 20.65
N GLY A 217 -5.93 -20.23 20.59
CA GLY A 217 -5.08 -20.29 21.79
C GLY A 217 -5.11 -18.99 22.58
N ASN A 218 -5.19 -17.87 21.87
CA ASN A 218 -5.28 -16.52 22.43
C ASN A 218 -6.68 -16.14 22.92
N LYS A 219 -7.69 -17.00 22.74
CA LYS A 219 -9.09 -16.75 23.12
C LYS A 219 -9.65 -15.43 22.57
N LEU A 220 -9.25 -15.06 21.36
CA LEU A 220 -9.76 -13.86 20.69
C LEU A 220 -11.26 -14.04 20.41
N ILE A 221 -12.05 -13.01 20.66
CA ILE A 221 -13.49 -13.00 20.41
C ILE A 221 -13.75 -12.23 19.11
N ARG A 222 -14.53 -12.86 18.22
CA ARG A 222 -14.99 -12.20 17.00
C ARG A 222 -15.84 -10.98 17.33
N SER A 223 -15.46 -9.81 16.83
CA SER A 223 -16.06 -8.54 17.23
C SER A 223 -15.95 -7.47 16.14
N GLU A 224 -16.96 -6.60 16.03
CA GLU A 224 -16.90 -5.39 15.20
C GLU A 224 -16.25 -4.20 15.95
N SER A 225 -15.86 -4.42 17.21
CA SER A 225 -15.30 -3.37 18.08
C SER A 225 -13.86 -3.03 17.69
N LYS A 226 -13.64 -1.75 17.39
CA LYS A 226 -12.31 -1.19 17.12
C LYS A 226 -11.39 -1.38 18.33
N SER A 227 -11.86 -1.02 19.51
CA SER A 227 -11.06 -1.08 20.74
C SER A 227 -10.70 -2.52 21.10
N SER A 228 -11.64 -3.45 20.96
CA SER A 228 -11.37 -4.88 21.21
C SER A 228 -10.26 -5.42 20.30
N TYR A 229 -10.28 -5.06 19.02
CA TYR A 229 -9.27 -5.49 18.07
C TYR A 229 -7.89 -4.90 18.39
N TRP A 230 -7.80 -3.59 18.57
CA TRP A 230 -6.51 -2.94 18.82
C TRP A 230 -5.95 -3.23 20.20
N ASN A 231 -6.78 -3.44 21.23
CA ASN A 231 -6.30 -3.90 22.52
C ASN A 231 -5.62 -5.28 22.38
N TYR A 232 -6.19 -6.19 21.59
CA TYR A 232 -5.57 -7.47 21.32
C TYR A 232 -4.21 -7.33 20.60
N ILE A 233 -4.17 -6.58 19.50
CA ILE A 233 -2.93 -6.39 18.72
C ILE A 233 -1.87 -5.65 19.53
N ASN A 234 -2.22 -4.53 20.18
CA ASN A 234 -1.28 -3.73 20.95
C ASN A 234 -0.69 -4.53 22.12
N ASN A 235 -1.52 -5.26 22.88
CA ASN A 235 -1.03 -6.08 23.99
C ASN A 235 -0.05 -7.16 23.51
N LYS A 236 -0.36 -7.80 22.37
CA LYS A 236 0.52 -8.80 21.76
C LYS A 236 1.84 -8.20 21.30
N LEU A 237 1.81 -7.05 20.63
CA LEU A 237 3.04 -6.37 20.18
C LEU A 237 3.86 -5.83 21.36
N GLN A 238 3.24 -5.24 22.38
CA GLN A 238 3.96 -4.78 23.58
C GLN A 238 4.69 -5.92 24.28
N THR A 239 4.02 -7.07 24.42
CA THR A 239 4.63 -8.27 25.00
C THR A 239 5.78 -8.78 24.14
N LEU A 240 5.55 -8.94 22.84
CA LEU A 240 6.56 -9.42 21.89
C LEU A 240 7.81 -8.53 21.86
N LEU A 241 7.61 -7.21 21.82
CA LEU A 241 8.69 -6.24 21.69
C LEU A 241 9.34 -5.87 23.04
N ASN A 242 8.79 -6.42 24.13
CA ASN A 242 9.16 -6.10 25.51
C ASN A 242 9.16 -4.58 25.77
N LEU A 243 8.01 -3.94 25.51
CA LEU A 243 7.80 -2.51 25.68
C LEU A 243 6.72 -2.23 26.72
N THR A 244 6.99 -1.26 27.59
CA THR A 244 5.95 -0.66 28.44
C THR A 244 4.96 0.14 27.59
N ASP A 245 3.75 0.40 28.14
CA ASP A 245 2.75 1.26 27.49
C ASP A 245 3.35 2.59 27.04
N ASN A 246 4.06 3.28 27.93
CA ASN A 246 4.65 4.58 27.64
C ASN A 246 5.66 4.51 26.49
N GLN A 247 6.55 3.51 26.49
CA GLN A 247 7.51 3.33 25.39
C GLN A 247 6.81 3.06 24.07
N TYR A 248 5.83 2.14 24.07
CA TYR A 248 5.08 1.77 22.88
C TYR A 248 4.37 2.98 22.25
N TYR A 249 3.59 3.72 23.03
CA TYR A 249 2.85 4.89 22.52
C TYR A 249 3.77 6.07 22.17
N ASN A 250 4.91 6.25 22.84
CA ASN A 250 5.89 7.27 22.46
C ASN A 250 6.51 6.99 21.08
N GLU A 251 6.82 5.72 20.77
CA GLU A 251 7.30 5.33 19.45
C GLU A 251 6.24 5.56 18.37
N LEU A 252 4.99 5.15 18.62
CA LEU A 252 3.89 5.38 17.68
C LEU A 252 3.64 6.87 17.44
N ASN A 253 3.68 7.70 18.48
CA ASN A 253 3.56 9.15 18.35
C ASN A 253 4.72 9.74 17.53
N SER A 254 5.95 9.22 17.69
CA SER A 254 7.09 9.62 16.87
C SER A 254 6.89 9.28 15.40
N TYR A 255 6.42 8.07 15.09
CA TYR A 255 6.07 7.68 13.72
C TYR A 255 4.92 8.51 13.15
N GLN A 256 3.90 8.82 13.95
CA GLN A 256 2.79 9.67 13.53
C GLN A 256 3.27 11.09 13.14
N ASN A 257 4.18 11.68 13.93
CA ASN A 257 4.78 12.98 13.58
C ASN A 257 5.57 12.92 12.26
N ASN A 258 6.30 11.83 12.04
CA ASN A 258 7.00 11.59 10.77
C ASN A 258 6.01 11.45 9.60
N ILE A 259 4.94 10.69 9.77
CA ILE A 259 3.87 10.56 8.76
C ILE A 259 3.26 11.93 8.42
N ILE A 260 3.02 12.78 9.42
CA ILE A 260 2.51 14.15 9.19
C ILE A 260 3.51 14.97 8.37
N GLN A 261 4.81 14.88 8.66
CA GLN A 261 5.85 15.54 7.84
C GLN A 261 5.81 15.04 6.38
N ALA A 262 5.64 13.73 6.17
CA ALA A 262 5.49 13.17 4.82
C ALA A 262 4.27 13.77 4.10
N VAL A 263 3.11 13.83 4.77
CA VAL A 263 1.89 14.44 4.23
C VAL A 263 2.13 15.90 3.81
N GLU A 264 2.83 16.69 4.62
CA GLU A 264 3.17 18.07 4.29
C GLU A 264 4.02 18.16 3.00
N GLU A 265 4.98 17.26 2.80
CA GLU A 265 5.78 17.21 1.58
C GLU A 265 4.94 16.83 0.36
N TYR A 266 4.01 15.86 0.47
CA TYR A 266 3.06 15.55 -0.61
C TYR A 266 2.20 16.77 -0.97
N ILE A 267 1.69 17.51 0.03
CA ILE A 267 0.92 18.75 -0.18
C ILE A 267 1.77 19.81 -0.88
N LYS A 268 3.03 20.01 -0.46
CA LYS A 268 3.96 20.95 -1.11
C LYS A 268 4.17 20.59 -2.58
N ASN A 269 4.34 19.31 -2.89
CA ASN A 269 4.52 18.83 -4.25
C ASN A 269 3.31 19.13 -5.14
N ILE A 270 2.09 18.81 -4.66
CA ILE A 270 0.84 19.12 -5.38
C ILE A 270 0.69 20.63 -5.59
N LYS A 271 0.94 21.45 -4.56
CA LYS A 271 0.87 22.92 -4.66
C LYS A 271 1.86 23.47 -5.69
N LYS A 272 3.08 22.91 -5.75
CA LYS A 272 4.09 23.28 -6.74
C LYS A 272 3.61 22.98 -8.16
N ASP A 273 2.99 21.83 -8.38
CA ASP A 273 2.45 21.46 -9.69
C ASP A 273 1.27 22.34 -10.11
N ILE A 274 0.37 22.66 -9.17
CA ILE A 274 -0.71 23.64 -9.42
C ILE A 274 -0.14 25.00 -9.84
N PHE A 275 0.88 25.48 -9.12
CA PHE A 275 1.53 26.76 -9.41
C PHE A 275 2.22 26.77 -10.78
N ASN A 276 2.95 25.71 -11.12
CA ASN A 276 3.62 25.57 -12.42
C ASN A 276 2.60 25.48 -13.57
N ASN A 277 1.53 24.71 -13.39
CA ASN A 277 0.44 24.64 -14.37
C ASN A 277 -0.23 25.99 -14.58
N ARG A 278 -0.47 26.75 -13.51
CA ARG A 278 -1.02 28.11 -13.60
C ARG A 278 -0.10 29.05 -14.38
N LYS A 279 1.22 28.99 -14.14
CA LYS A 279 2.20 29.76 -14.92
C LYS A 279 2.16 29.41 -16.40
N ARG A 280 2.12 28.13 -16.73
CA ARG A 280 1.99 27.66 -18.12
C ARG A 280 0.72 28.19 -18.77
N ILE A 281 -0.43 28.05 -18.10
CA ILE A 281 -1.73 28.55 -18.60
C ILE A 281 -1.67 30.06 -18.86
N ILE A 282 -1.13 30.85 -17.94
CA ILE A 282 -0.99 32.31 -18.12
C ILE A 282 -0.09 32.62 -19.32
N SER A 283 1.04 31.92 -19.45
CA SER A 283 1.95 32.08 -20.59
C SER A 283 1.28 31.74 -21.92
N GLU A 284 0.51 30.65 -21.98
CA GLU A 284 -0.22 30.24 -23.17
C GLU A 284 -1.30 31.25 -23.54
N ILE A 285 -2.04 31.80 -22.57
CA ILE A 285 -3.06 32.83 -22.79
C ILE A 285 -2.42 34.12 -23.32
N ASN A 286 -1.32 34.58 -22.70
CA ASN A 286 -0.66 35.82 -23.09
C ASN A 286 -0.04 35.77 -24.49
N TYR A 287 0.25 34.57 -25.02
CA TYR A 287 0.75 34.40 -26.38
C TYR A 287 -0.35 34.56 -27.45
N ILE A 288 -1.61 34.41 -27.08
CA ILE A 288 -2.75 34.53 -28.00
C ILE A 288 -3.09 36.02 -28.18
N GLN A 289 -2.75 36.58 -29.34
CA GLN A 289 -3.01 37.99 -29.65
C GLN A 289 -4.44 38.25 -30.10
N ASP A 290 -5.10 37.27 -30.74
CA ASP A 290 -6.47 37.41 -31.25
C ASP A 290 -7.51 36.89 -30.25
N ILE A 291 -8.39 37.79 -29.79
CA ILE A 291 -9.52 37.46 -28.91
C ILE A 291 -10.48 36.41 -29.51
N ARG A 292 -10.60 36.34 -30.84
CA ARG A 292 -11.42 35.32 -31.51
C ARG A 292 -10.78 33.94 -31.41
N GLU A 293 -9.45 33.85 -31.52
CA GLU A 293 -8.72 32.61 -31.28
C GLU A 293 -8.89 32.16 -29.82
N LEU A 294 -8.75 33.09 -28.87
CA LEU A 294 -8.93 32.80 -27.44
C LEU A 294 -10.34 32.25 -27.16
N LYS A 295 -11.39 32.88 -27.71
CA LYS A 295 -12.78 32.39 -27.58
C LYS A 295 -12.95 30.98 -28.16
N ARG A 296 -12.39 30.70 -29.33
CA ARG A 296 -12.46 29.35 -29.94
C ARG A 296 -11.76 28.30 -29.08
N ARG A 297 -10.57 28.60 -28.56
CA ARG A 297 -9.85 27.69 -27.65
C ARG A 297 -10.64 27.45 -26.36
N PHE A 298 -11.17 28.51 -25.75
CA PHE A 298 -11.98 28.41 -24.55
C PHE A 298 -13.22 27.55 -24.75
N ILE A 299 -13.95 27.74 -25.86
CA ILE A 299 -15.10 26.88 -26.21
C ILE A 299 -14.67 25.42 -26.35
N ARG A 300 -13.57 25.14 -27.06
CA ARG A 300 -13.05 23.78 -27.22
C ARG A 300 -12.67 23.14 -25.89
N ASP A 301 -12.08 23.89 -24.98
CA ASP A 301 -11.65 23.36 -23.68
C ASP A 301 -12.86 23.14 -22.76
N LEU A 302 -13.88 24.02 -22.81
CA LEU A 302 -15.18 23.77 -22.17
C LEU A 302 -15.89 22.54 -22.75
N ASP A 303 -15.89 22.38 -24.07
CA ASP A 303 -16.49 21.22 -24.75
C ASP A 303 -15.81 19.91 -24.30
N LYS A 304 -14.48 19.90 -24.22
CA LYS A 304 -13.73 18.76 -23.66
C LYS A 304 -14.08 18.48 -22.20
N GLU A 305 -14.13 19.51 -21.35
CA GLU A 305 -14.38 19.34 -19.92
C GLU A 305 -15.81 18.86 -19.64
N TYR A 306 -16.82 19.50 -20.27
CA TYR A 306 -18.22 19.15 -20.08
C TYR A 306 -18.60 17.80 -20.69
N ASN A 307 -17.90 17.37 -21.76
CA ASN A 307 -18.16 16.09 -22.41
C ASN A 307 -17.16 14.99 -22.04
N LYS A 308 -16.24 15.21 -21.08
CA LYS A 308 -15.14 14.26 -20.78
C LYS A 308 -15.61 12.84 -20.51
N ASP A 309 -16.70 12.67 -19.75
CA ASP A 309 -17.22 11.36 -19.37
C ASP A 309 -17.95 10.67 -20.53
N ALA A 310 -18.65 11.45 -21.36
CA ALA A 310 -19.28 10.97 -22.59
C ALA A 310 -18.23 10.50 -23.61
N ILE A 311 -17.18 11.30 -23.82
CA ILE A 311 -16.04 10.97 -24.69
C ILE A 311 -15.34 9.70 -24.20
N LYS A 312 -15.08 9.59 -22.89
CA LYS A 312 -14.47 8.40 -22.28
C LYS A 312 -15.34 7.16 -22.47
N SER A 313 -16.65 7.29 -22.26
CA SER A 313 -17.60 6.19 -22.44
C SER A 313 -17.65 5.72 -23.90
N LEU A 314 -17.72 6.66 -24.85
CA LEU A 314 -17.70 6.35 -26.28
C LEU A 314 -16.42 5.61 -26.69
N LYS A 315 -15.26 6.06 -26.18
CA LYS A 315 -13.98 5.38 -26.40
C LYS A 315 -14.00 3.94 -25.89
N TYR A 316 -14.55 3.69 -24.69
CA TYR A 316 -14.63 2.34 -24.14
C TYR A 316 -15.61 1.44 -24.88
N ILE A 317 -16.76 1.96 -25.30
CA ILE A 317 -17.70 1.21 -26.14
C ILE A 317 -16.98 0.79 -27.43
N ASN A 318 -16.34 1.73 -28.11
CA ASN A 318 -15.64 1.45 -29.37
C ASN A 318 -14.42 0.53 -29.20
N LEU A 319 -13.79 0.48 -28.02
CA LEU A 319 -12.65 -0.41 -27.75
C LEU A 319 -13.08 -1.83 -27.37
N PHE A 320 -14.12 -1.97 -26.54
CA PHE A 320 -14.45 -3.23 -25.87
C PHE A 320 -15.77 -3.86 -26.33
N ARG A 321 -16.53 -3.20 -27.20
CA ARG A 321 -17.83 -3.66 -27.69
C ARG A 321 -17.90 -3.68 -29.22
N LYS A 322 -16.77 -3.90 -29.88
CA LYS A 322 -16.78 -4.25 -31.31
C LYS A 322 -17.34 -5.67 -31.45
N PHE A 323 -18.34 -5.81 -32.32
CA PHE A 323 -18.90 -7.09 -32.74
C PHE A 323 -18.20 -7.56 -34.00
#